data_AF-A0A151CGY8-F1
#
_entry.id   AF-A0A151CGY8-F1
#
_cell.length_a   1.000
_cell.length_b   1.000
_cell.length_c   1.000
_cell.angle_alpha   90.00
_cell.angle_beta   90.00
_cell.angle_gamma   90.00
#
_symmetry.space_group_name_H-M   'P 1'
#
loop_
_entity.id
_entity.type
_entity.pdbx_description
1 polymer ?
#
loop_
_entity_poly.entity_id
_entity_poly.type
_entity_poly.pdbx_seq_one_letter_code
_entity_poly.pdbx_strand_id
1 'polypeptide(L)'
;MNKITGFVIAAAAVFALSGCGGGTDVVYVDPEPELVTLYLVDEFGIGVDSVPYTCVDSFGEIITDDFTYADGEFTFALGDRCTFDLFGFGDPVTGVTPPLYIVDIDWFGKDDIPYECDNGVDFTSGTTDFDGWFAYPVDAYCKFWF
;
A
#
# COMPACT_ATOMS: atom_id res chain seq x y z
N MET A 1 2.72 -20.75 -65.66
CA MET A 1 3.12 -21.14 -64.29
C MET A 1 1.87 -21.27 -63.46
N ASN A 2 1.69 -22.46 -62.89
CA ASN A 2 0.57 -22.88 -62.06
C ASN A 2 0.61 -22.16 -60.71
N LYS A 3 -0.57 -21.87 -60.15
CA LYS A 3 -0.99 -22.41 -58.84
C LYS A 3 -2.47 -22.12 -58.60
N ILE A 4 -3.24 -23.17 -58.86
CA ILE A 4 -4.56 -23.47 -58.31
C ILE A 4 -4.35 -23.73 -56.81
N THR A 5 -5.18 -23.19 -55.92
CA THR A 5 -5.77 -23.97 -54.81
C THR A 5 -6.90 -23.17 -54.15
N GLY A 6 -8.13 -23.65 -54.29
CA GLY A 6 -9.19 -23.35 -53.33
C GLY A 6 -9.17 -24.37 -52.19
N PHE A 7 -9.89 -24.07 -51.12
CA PHE A 7 -10.53 -25.11 -50.30
C PHE A 7 -11.81 -24.54 -49.68
N VAL A 8 -12.93 -25.14 -50.09
CA VAL A 8 -14.25 -25.10 -49.45
C VAL A 8 -14.20 -26.10 -48.29
N ILE A 9 -14.86 -25.82 -47.16
CA ILE A 9 -15.71 -26.78 -46.44
C ILE A 9 -16.71 -25.99 -45.59
N ALA A 10 -17.96 -26.42 -45.71
CA ALA A 10 -19.13 -25.93 -45.02
C ALA A 10 -19.38 -26.65 -43.68
N ALA A 11 -20.20 -25.99 -42.86
CA ALA A 11 -21.20 -26.56 -41.97
C ALA A 11 -20.76 -27.42 -40.75
N ALA A 12 -21.05 -26.89 -39.57
CA ALA A 12 -22.01 -27.54 -38.66
C ALA A 12 -22.59 -26.49 -37.70
N ALA A 13 -23.87 -26.17 -37.90
CA ALA A 13 -24.68 -25.54 -36.86
C ALA A 13 -24.94 -26.60 -35.78
N VAL A 14 -24.53 -26.34 -34.55
CA VAL A 14 -25.07 -27.06 -33.38
C VAL A 14 -26.20 -26.22 -32.82
N PHE A 15 -27.42 -26.64 -33.15
CA PHE A 15 -28.63 -26.22 -32.46
C PHE A 15 -28.59 -26.71 -31.01
N ALA A 16 -28.78 -25.76 -30.10
CA ALA A 16 -29.47 -25.87 -28.82
C ALA A 16 -29.43 -27.25 -28.11
N LEU A 17 -28.56 -27.37 -27.11
CA LEU A 17 -29.00 -27.96 -25.85
C LEU A 17 -29.52 -26.83 -24.97
N SER A 18 -30.85 -26.72 -24.98
CA SER A 18 -31.68 -26.18 -23.91
C SER A 18 -31.19 -26.69 -22.54
N GLY A 19 -30.32 -25.90 -21.91
CA GLY A 19 -29.90 -26.04 -20.53
C GLY A 19 -30.32 -24.81 -19.74
N CYS A 20 -31.62 -24.55 -19.70
CA CYS A 20 -32.25 -23.74 -18.68
C CYS A 20 -32.07 -24.47 -17.34
N GLY A 21 -30.94 -24.22 -16.69
CA GLY A 21 -30.62 -24.70 -15.35
C GLY A 21 -30.30 -23.48 -14.51
N GLY A 22 -31.28 -23.02 -13.74
CA GLY A 22 -31.14 -21.90 -12.83
C GLY A 22 -30.08 -22.18 -11.76
N GLY A 23 -28.87 -21.73 -12.03
CA GLY A 23 -27.96 -21.25 -11.01
C GLY A 23 -27.75 -19.79 -11.35
N THR A 24 -28.18 -18.88 -10.47
CA THR A 24 -27.64 -17.53 -10.50
C THR A 24 -26.16 -17.69 -10.22
N ASP A 25 -25.37 -17.83 -11.28
CA ASP A 25 -23.92 -17.71 -11.23
C ASP A 25 -23.64 -16.24 -10.93
N VAL A 26 -23.77 -15.91 -9.65
CA VAL A 26 -23.27 -14.66 -9.12
C VAL A 26 -21.77 -14.76 -9.25
N VAL A 27 -21.24 -14.14 -10.30
CA VAL A 27 -19.84 -13.77 -10.35
C VAL A 27 -19.62 -12.91 -9.11
N TYR A 28 -19.01 -13.50 -8.08
CA TYR A 28 -18.46 -12.75 -6.96
C TYR A 28 -17.29 -11.96 -7.53
N VAL A 29 -17.58 -10.74 -7.99
CA VAL A 29 -16.55 -9.74 -8.19
C VAL A 29 -16.19 -9.29 -6.78
N ASP A 30 -15.01 -9.70 -6.32
CA ASP A 30 -14.46 -9.18 -5.08
C ASP A 30 -14.31 -7.67 -5.28
N PRO A 31 -14.98 -6.81 -4.48
CA PRO A 31 -14.78 -5.38 -4.61
C PRO A 31 -13.29 -5.09 -4.37
N GLU A 32 -12.68 -4.35 -5.29
CA GLU A 32 -11.31 -3.86 -5.09
C GLU A 32 -11.23 -3.12 -3.74
N PRO A 33 -10.13 -3.26 -3.01
CA PRO A 33 -10.00 -2.62 -1.70
C PRO A 33 -10.10 -1.09 -1.84
N GLU A 34 -10.74 -0.46 -0.84
CA GLU A 34 -10.77 0.99 -0.74
C GLU A 34 -9.38 1.50 -0.38
N LEU A 35 -8.74 2.19 -1.32
CA LEU A 35 -7.43 2.78 -1.14
C LEU A 35 -7.54 4.13 -0.43
N VAL A 36 -6.67 4.33 0.56
CA VAL A 36 -6.51 5.57 1.32
C VAL A 36 -5.12 6.12 1.07
N THR A 37 -5.05 7.44 0.89
CA THR A 37 -3.79 8.16 0.68
C THR A 37 -3.54 9.08 1.86
N LEU A 38 -2.33 9.01 2.41
CA LEU A 38 -1.83 9.85 3.50
C LEU A 38 -0.43 10.37 3.14
N TYR A 39 0.09 11.26 3.96
CA TYR A 39 1.38 11.92 3.75
C TYR A 39 2.28 11.76 4.98
N LEU A 40 3.52 11.34 4.76
CA LEU A 40 4.58 11.35 5.75
C LEU A 40 5.32 12.68 5.67
N VAL A 41 5.31 13.46 6.75
CA VAL A 41 5.81 14.85 6.73
C VAL A 41 6.72 15.11 7.92
N ASP A 42 7.59 16.10 7.79
CA ASP A 42 8.42 16.60 8.89
C ASP A 42 7.69 17.62 9.79
N GLU A 43 8.40 18.13 10.79
CA GLU A 43 7.91 19.16 11.73
C GLU A 43 7.52 20.50 11.09
N PHE A 44 7.89 20.73 9.83
CA PHE A 44 7.53 21.92 9.06
C PHE A 44 6.40 21.64 8.06
N GLY A 45 5.84 20.42 8.05
CA GLY A 45 4.82 19.98 7.09
C GLY A 45 5.39 19.76 5.69
N ILE A 46 6.71 19.57 5.57
CA ILE A 46 7.35 19.25 4.29
C ILE A 46 7.31 17.74 4.13
N GLY A 47 6.84 17.32 2.95
CA GLY A 47 6.80 15.92 2.56
C GLY A 47 8.15 15.23 2.64
N VAL A 48 8.14 14.02 3.19
CA VAL A 48 9.30 13.17 3.29
C VAL A 48 9.39 12.28 2.06
N ASP A 49 10.22 12.68 1.11
CA ASP A 49 10.40 12.00 -0.18
C ASP A 49 11.25 10.72 -0.07
N SER A 50 10.96 9.76 -0.94
CA SER A 50 11.80 8.61 -1.24
C SER A 50 12.07 7.69 -0.06
N VAL A 51 11.15 7.63 0.90
CA VAL A 51 11.14 6.62 1.97
C VAL A 51 10.56 5.33 1.41
N PRO A 52 11.33 4.23 1.36
CA PRO A 52 10.79 2.94 0.95
C PRO A 52 9.70 2.48 1.92
N TYR A 53 8.61 1.93 1.39
CA TYR A 53 7.58 1.28 2.20
C TYR A 53 7.00 0.06 1.51
N THR A 54 6.66 -0.94 2.32
CA THR A 54 5.99 -2.17 1.88
C THR A 54 4.73 -2.39 2.69
N CYS A 55 3.58 -2.52 2.01
CA CYS A 55 2.31 -2.88 2.63
C CYS A 55 1.97 -4.35 2.39
N VAL A 56 1.53 -5.02 3.45
CA VAL A 56 1.01 -6.38 3.39
C VAL A 56 -0.44 -6.42 3.85
N ASP A 57 -1.22 -7.28 3.21
CA ASP A 57 -2.62 -7.51 3.57
C ASP A 57 -2.76 -8.34 4.86
N SER A 58 -4.00 -8.62 5.25
CA SER A 58 -4.33 -9.45 6.42
C SER A 58 -3.84 -10.90 6.33
N PHE A 59 -3.52 -11.40 5.13
CA PHE A 59 -2.96 -12.74 4.88
C PHE A 59 -1.43 -12.73 4.84
N GLY A 60 -0.81 -11.55 4.86
CA GLY A 60 0.64 -11.35 4.78
C GLY A 60 1.19 -11.32 3.36
N GLU A 61 0.33 -11.14 2.34
CA GLU A 61 0.76 -10.95 0.96
C GLU A 61 1.17 -9.50 0.71
N ILE A 62 2.28 -9.30 -0.02
CA ILE A 62 2.74 -7.97 -0.41
C ILE A 62 1.82 -7.44 -1.51
N ILE A 63 1.18 -6.32 -1.23
CA ILE A 63 0.25 -5.62 -2.14
C ILE A 63 0.82 -4.30 -2.63
N THR A 64 1.77 -3.72 -1.90
CA THR A 64 2.48 -2.50 -2.29
C THR A 64 3.93 -2.61 -1.82
N ASP A 65 4.85 -2.24 -2.70
CA ASP A 65 6.29 -2.14 -2.45
C ASP A 65 6.80 -0.96 -3.29
N ASP A 66 6.88 0.21 -2.66
CA ASP A 66 7.07 1.49 -3.35
C ASP A 66 7.84 2.49 -2.45
N PHE A 67 7.91 3.74 -2.89
CA PHE A 67 8.53 4.85 -2.18
C PHE A 67 7.51 5.97 -1.98
N THR A 68 7.64 6.73 -0.89
CA THR A 68 6.87 7.98 -0.74
C THR A 68 7.20 8.95 -1.87
N TYR A 69 6.20 9.69 -2.35
CA TYR A 69 6.40 10.74 -3.36
C TYR A 69 7.06 11.99 -2.76
N ALA A 70 7.37 12.97 -3.61
CA ALA A 70 8.07 14.21 -3.24
C ALA A 70 7.37 15.05 -2.14
N ASP A 71 6.06 14.90 -1.99
CA ASP A 71 5.22 15.51 -0.96
C ASP A 71 4.96 14.56 0.23
N GLY A 72 5.65 13.42 0.28
CA GLY A 72 5.50 12.41 1.33
C GLY A 72 4.33 11.47 1.11
N GLU A 73 3.63 11.56 -0.02
CA GLU A 73 2.44 10.75 -0.31
C GLU A 73 2.75 9.25 -0.29
N PHE A 74 1.87 8.47 0.35
CA PHE A 74 1.81 7.02 0.27
C PHE A 74 0.35 6.55 0.25
N THR A 75 0.11 5.37 -0.34
CA THR A 75 -1.24 4.81 -0.49
C THR A 75 -1.27 3.36 0.01
N PHE A 76 -2.37 2.99 0.66
CA PHE A 76 -2.60 1.66 1.25
C PHE A 76 -4.10 1.32 1.21
N ALA A 77 -4.47 0.07 1.45
CA ALA A 77 -5.85 -0.31 1.73
C ALA A 77 -6.12 -0.39 3.24
N LEU A 78 -7.35 -0.08 3.65
CA LEU A 78 -7.76 -0.23 5.05
C LEU A 78 -7.63 -1.70 5.51
N GLY A 79 -7.06 -1.92 6.69
CA GLY A 79 -6.74 -3.23 7.23
C GLY A 79 -5.32 -3.71 6.89
N ASP A 80 -4.58 -2.98 6.05
CA ASP A 80 -3.21 -3.31 5.71
C ASP A 80 -2.22 -2.95 6.81
N ARG A 81 -1.04 -3.53 6.69
CA ARG A 81 0.09 -3.22 7.52
C ARG A 81 1.27 -2.77 6.68
N CYS A 82 1.63 -1.50 6.79
CA CYS A 82 2.74 -0.93 6.03
C CYS A 82 3.98 -0.76 6.89
N THR A 83 5.15 -1.11 6.34
CA THR A 83 6.45 -0.93 7.00
C THR A 83 7.26 0.09 6.20
N PHE A 84 7.65 1.19 6.84
CA PHE A 84 8.50 2.23 6.30
C PHE A 84 9.95 1.99 6.73
N ASP A 85 10.87 2.10 5.78
CA ASP A 85 12.31 2.03 6.02
C ASP A 85 12.86 3.45 6.28
N LEU A 86 13.08 3.80 7.54
CA LEU A 86 13.63 5.10 7.95
C LEU A 86 15.15 5.04 8.14
N PHE A 87 15.82 4.03 7.55
CA PHE A 87 17.27 3.92 7.57
C PHE A 87 17.93 5.12 6.88
N GLY A 88 18.84 5.81 7.58
CA GLY A 88 19.52 6.99 7.08
C GLY A 88 18.70 8.29 7.13
N PHE A 89 17.49 8.27 7.73
CA PHE A 89 16.64 9.45 7.83
C PHE A 89 17.03 10.38 9.01
N GLY A 90 17.63 9.82 10.06
CA GLY A 90 18.17 10.61 11.17
C GLY A 90 19.57 11.16 10.86
N ASP A 91 20.04 12.09 11.69
CA ASP A 91 21.44 12.51 11.63
C ASP A 91 22.34 11.40 12.20
N PRO A 92 23.18 10.73 11.38
CA PRO A 92 24.00 9.62 11.84
C PRO A 92 25.14 10.05 12.77
N VAL A 93 25.45 11.34 12.84
CA VAL A 93 26.49 11.91 13.70
C VAL A 93 25.93 12.26 15.08
N THR A 94 24.75 12.86 15.12
CA THR A 94 24.13 13.29 16.39
C THR A 94 23.17 12.27 16.98
N GLY A 95 22.71 11.30 16.18
CA GLY A 95 21.68 10.32 16.57
C GLY A 95 20.30 10.94 16.76
N VAL A 96 20.11 12.18 16.31
CA VAL A 96 18.84 12.89 16.43
C VAL A 96 17.96 12.53 15.25
N THR A 97 16.76 12.04 15.54
CA THR A 97 15.70 11.84 14.55
C THR A 97 14.84 13.10 14.44
N PRO A 98 14.62 13.64 13.23
CA PRO A 98 13.64 14.70 13.07
C PRO A 98 12.24 14.18 13.44
N PRO A 99 11.36 14.99 14.04
CA PRO A 99 9.97 14.58 14.25
C PRO A 99 9.27 14.30 12.93
N LEU A 100 8.52 13.20 12.88
CA LEU A 100 7.72 12.78 11.73
C LEU A 100 6.25 12.68 12.11
N TYR A 101 5.40 12.95 11.13
CA TYR A 101 3.94 12.99 11.29
C TYR A 101 3.27 12.30 10.11
N ILE A 102 2.16 11.61 10.36
CA ILE A 102 1.25 11.10 9.32
C ILE A 102 0.04 12.01 9.26
N VAL A 103 -0.22 12.60 8.09
CA VAL A 103 -1.32 13.56 7.90
C VAL A 103 -2.20 13.18 6.69
N ASP A 104 -3.41 13.73 6.61
CA ASP A 104 -4.20 13.71 5.38
C ASP A 104 -3.86 14.85 4.42
N ILE A 105 -4.59 14.86 3.29
CA ILE A 105 -4.50 15.86 2.23
C ILE A 105 -4.82 17.30 2.70
N ASP A 106 -5.54 17.45 3.81
CA ASP A 106 -5.85 18.76 4.41
C ASP A 106 -4.83 19.14 5.50
N TRP A 107 -3.74 18.38 5.63
CA TRP A 107 -2.66 18.52 6.62
C TRP A 107 -3.12 18.37 8.07
N PHE A 108 -4.22 17.63 8.29
CA PHE A 108 -4.60 17.21 9.63
C PHE A 108 -3.89 15.90 9.99
N GLY A 109 -3.29 15.91 11.18
CA GLY A 109 -2.72 14.72 11.80
C GLY A 109 -3.69 13.55 11.86
N LYS A 110 -3.18 12.34 11.61
CA LYS A 110 -3.93 11.12 11.81
C LYS A 110 -3.59 10.49 13.15
N ASP A 111 -4.55 10.54 14.06
CA ASP A 111 -4.46 9.99 15.40
C ASP A 111 -4.82 8.49 15.44
N ASP A 112 -4.46 7.85 16.55
CA ASP A 112 -4.86 6.48 16.87
C ASP A 112 -4.39 5.41 15.86
N ILE A 113 -3.39 5.69 15.01
CA ILE A 113 -2.76 4.68 14.15
C ILE A 113 -1.73 3.91 14.99
N PRO A 114 -1.93 2.60 15.26
CA PRO A 114 -0.96 1.81 15.99
C PRO A 114 0.35 1.70 15.20
N TYR A 115 1.49 1.68 15.91
CA TYR A 115 2.79 1.52 15.29
C TYR A 115 3.82 0.80 16.17
N GLU A 116 4.81 0.19 15.52
CA GLU A 116 6.00 -0.42 16.11
C GLU A 116 7.21 -0.04 15.26
N CYS A 117 8.24 0.55 15.87
CA CYS A 117 9.49 0.87 15.21
C CYS A 117 10.67 0.17 15.89
N ASP A 118 11.50 -0.50 15.09
CA ASP A 118 12.63 -1.29 15.56
C ASP A 118 13.85 -1.07 14.65
N ASN A 119 15.02 -0.83 15.23
CA ASN A 119 16.32 -0.76 14.52
C ASN A 119 17.26 -1.93 14.90
N GLY A 120 16.78 -2.90 15.67
CA GLY A 120 17.53 -4.06 16.18
C GLY A 120 18.30 -3.81 17.48
N VAL A 121 18.34 -2.57 17.96
CA VAL A 121 19.00 -2.15 19.22
C VAL A 121 17.99 -1.53 20.18
N ASP A 122 17.18 -0.61 19.66
CA ASP A 122 16.14 0.12 20.34
C ASP A 122 14.79 -0.18 19.70
N PHE A 123 13.76 -0.23 20.55
CA PHE A 123 12.39 -0.52 20.17
C PHE A 123 11.46 0.54 20.76
N THR A 124 10.49 0.99 19.97
CA THR A 124 9.41 1.85 20.44
C THR A 124 8.10 1.44 19.78
N SER A 125 7.00 1.63 20.48
CA SER A 125 5.66 1.28 20.00
C SER A 125 4.63 2.19 20.64
N GLY A 126 3.53 2.43 19.94
CA GLY A 126 2.46 3.29 20.45
C GLY A 126 1.31 3.42 19.46
N THR A 127 0.61 4.53 19.59
CA THR A 127 -0.36 5.04 18.62
C THR A 127 0.06 6.46 18.26
N THR A 128 -0.20 6.88 17.03
CA THR A 128 0.04 8.28 16.63
C THR A 128 -0.76 9.24 17.51
N ASP A 129 -0.17 10.39 17.83
CA ASP A 129 -0.82 11.46 18.58
C ASP A 129 -1.83 12.25 17.71
N PHE A 130 -2.54 13.21 18.30
CA PHE A 130 -3.59 13.99 17.64
C PHE A 130 -3.13 14.75 16.38
N ASP A 131 -1.83 15.05 16.28
CA ASP A 131 -1.18 15.72 15.16
C ASP A 131 -0.50 14.73 14.20
N GLY A 132 -0.69 13.43 14.41
CA GLY A 132 -0.09 12.38 13.59
C GLY A 132 1.34 12.02 13.98
N TRP A 133 1.88 12.64 15.03
CA TRP A 133 3.23 12.38 15.49
C TRP A 133 3.41 10.93 15.96
N PHE A 134 4.57 10.35 15.68
CA PHE A 134 5.00 9.08 16.26
C PHE A 134 6.47 9.11 16.66
N ALA A 135 6.81 8.37 17.73
CA ALA A 135 8.20 8.19 18.14
C ALA A 135 8.85 7.06 17.35
N TYR A 136 10.10 7.23 16.94
CA TYR A 136 10.90 6.18 16.30
C TYR A 136 12.39 6.33 16.65
N PRO A 137 13.15 5.23 16.80
CA PRO A 137 14.59 5.29 16.99
C PRO A 137 15.28 5.65 15.67
N VAL A 138 16.55 6.07 15.74
CA VAL A 138 17.36 6.29 14.53
C VAL A 138 17.48 4.99 13.73
N ASP A 139 17.43 5.09 12.40
CA ASP A 139 17.58 3.97 11.48
C ASP A 139 16.56 2.82 11.67
N ALA A 140 15.32 3.18 12.01
CA ALA A 140 14.27 2.21 12.31
C ALA A 140 13.48 1.75 11.08
N TYR A 141 12.94 0.55 11.17
CA TYR A 141 11.82 0.09 10.35
C TYR A 141 10.53 0.29 11.14
N CYS A 142 9.66 1.17 10.66
CA CYS A 142 8.42 1.54 11.33
C CYS A 142 7.21 0.89 10.67
N LYS A 143 6.54 0.02 11.40
CA LYS A 143 5.36 -0.72 10.98
C LYS A 143 4.11 -0.07 11.55
N PHE A 144 3.14 0.22 10.68
CA PHE A 144 1.85 0.81 11.02
C PHE A 144 0.71 -0.14 10.63
N TRP A 145 -0.38 -0.10 11.39
CA TRP A 145 -1.61 -0.85 11.11
C TRP A 145 -2.73 0.13 10.75
N PHE A 146 -3.19 0.09 9.52
CA PHE A 146 -4.21 1.00 8.98
C PHE A 146 -5.58 0.34 8.84
#